data_AF-A0A2N9NUY9-F1
#
_entry.id   AF-A0A2N9NUY9-F1
#
_cell.length_a   1.000
_cell.length_b   1.000
_cell.length_c   1.000
_cell.angle_alpha   90.00
_cell.angle_beta   90.00
_cell.angle_gamma   90.00
#
_symmetry.space_group_name_H-M   'P 1'
#
loop_
_entity.id
_entity.type
_entity.pdbx_description
1 polymer ?
#
loop_
_entity_poly.entity_id
_entity_poly.type
_entity_poly.pdbx_seq_one_letter_code
_entity_poly.pdbx_strand_id
1 'polypeptide(L)'
;MGSIVFSLVSLALAATAYWRSGGREDAKRVRREIEHLKAKQQELAESLGQSIAAAYEASRQRLQFAREVLRQTKEEAIRGLEQQLERAQMQLDTLARRLEEAAHSAKEASVNTARNVERAIEVRVRRIEARAMLLRAKAKTTLAVTATSKQDLARAEQLLREAAELVLSGHDLLNDDHANDQLFESMKRSLHSATAAVQQQAQNLRSKIEEVLQETDHLISSLEADEQHASDHDATAHAEERDRVAA
;
A
#
# COMPACT_ATOMS: atom_id res chain seq x y z
N MET A 1 -9.81 37.38 128.42
CA MET A 1 -8.44 37.90 128.09
C MET A 1 -7.30 37.18 128.83
N GLY A 2 -7.53 36.09 129.58
CA GLY A 2 -6.46 35.36 130.29
C GLY A 2 -5.84 34.16 129.55
N SER A 3 -6.52 33.56 128.55
CA SER A 3 -6.05 32.31 127.90
C SER A 3 -5.05 32.53 126.76
N ILE A 4 -5.08 33.69 126.10
CA ILE A 4 -4.17 34.03 124.99
C ILE A 4 -2.76 34.36 125.52
N VAL A 5 -2.67 34.97 126.69
CA VAL A 5 -1.38 35.27 127.34
C VAL A 5 -0.72 33.98 127.84
N PHE A 6 -1.49 33.04 128.40
CA PHE A 6 -0.95 31.75 128.84
C PHE A 6 -0.51 30.84 127.68
N SER A 7 -1.18 30.86 126.53
CA SER A 7 -0.73 30.07 125.37
C SER A 7 0.53 30.65 124.73
N LEU A 8 0.67 31.98 124.67
CA LEU A 8 1.89 32.64 124.16
C LEU A 8 3.08 32.40 125.09
N VAL A 9 2.88 32.43 126.41
CA VAL A 9 3.94 32.15 127.38
C VAL A 9 4.32 30.66 127.38
N SER A 10 3.36 29.74 127.22
CA SER A 10 3.71 28.31 127.11
C SER A 10 4.37 27.96 125.77
N LEU A 11 4.01 28.64 124.67
CA LEU A 11 4.69 28.51 123.38
C LEU A 11 6.12 29.07 123.42
N ALA A 12 6.32 30.20 124.10
CA ALA A 12 7.64 30.79 124.32
C ALA A 12 8.51 29.92 125.25
N LEU A 13 7.92 29.31 126.29
CA LEU A 13 8.61 28.38 127.18
C LEU A 13 8.91 27.04 126.49
N ALA A 14 8.03 26.52 125.63
CA ALA A 14 8.28 25.33 124.84
C ALA A 14 9.38 25.57 123.79
N ALA A 15 9.38 26.74 123.13
CA ALA A 15 10.43 27.13 122.17
C ALA A 15 11.79 27.33 122.86
N THR A 16 11.83 27.93 124.06
CA THR A 16 13.07 28.13 124.82
C THR A 16 13.57 26.84 125.48
N ALA A 17 12.68 25.94 125.92
CA ALA A 17 13.06 24.61 126.40
C ALA A 17 13.60 23.73 125.26
N TYR A 18 12.97 23.73 124.09
CA TYR A 18 13.45 23.02 122.90
C TYR A 18 14.82 23.56 122.44
N TRP A 19 15.04 24.88 122.52
CA TRP A 19 16.34 25.49 122.20
C TRP A 19 17.45 25.13 123.20
N ARG A 20 17.10 24.87 124.48
CA ARG A 20 18.04 24.52 125.55
C ARG A 20 18.26 23.01 125.72
N SER A 21 17.35 22.17 125.23
CA SER A 21 17.41 20.70 125.36
C SER A 21 17.96 19.94 124.14
N GLY A 22 18.42 20.64 123.09
CA GLY A 22 18.98 19.99 121.89
C GLY A 22 18.61 20.65 120.55
N GLY A 23 17.69 21.62 120.53
CA GLY A 23 17.21 22.28 119.31
C GLY A 23 18.29 23.04 118.52
N ARG A 24 19.43 23.38 119.14
CA ARG A 24 20.60 23.94 118.43
C ARG A 24 21.36 22.90 117.61
N GLU A 25 21.37 21.64 118.02
CA GLU A 25 21.95 20.54 117.25
C GLU A 25 20.99 20.07 116.17
N ASP A 26 19.68 19.99 116.46
CA ASP A 26 18.65 19.70 115.44
C ASP A 26 18.59 20.80 114.37
N ALA A 27 18.63 22.09 114.74
CA ALA A 27 18.66 23.17 113.76
C ALA A 27 19.92 23.14 112.87
N LYS A 28 21.07 22.71 113.41
CA LYS A 28 22.29 22.51 112.61
C LYS A 28 22.19 21.27 111.72
N ARG A 29 21.55 20.19 112.20
CA ARG A 29 21.31 18.97 111.42
C ARG A 29 20.35 19.22 110.27
N VAL A 30 19.23 19.87 110.54
CA VAL A 30 18.25 20.31 109.53
C VAL A 30 18.89 21.27 108.53
N ARG A 31 19.75 22.20 108.97
CA ARG A 31 20.47 23.09 108.05
C ARG A 31 21.45 22.35 107.15
N ARG A 32 22.20 21.37 107.66
CA ARG A 32 23.08 20.50 106.84
C ARG A 32 22.28 19.62 105.89
N GLU A 33 21.13 19.11 106.30
CA GLU A 33 20.23 18.32 105.45
C GLU A 33 19.62 19.18 104.34
N ILE A 34 19.24 20.43 104.65
CA ILE A 34 18.77 21.40 103.64
C ILE A 34 19.89 21.76 102.67
N GLU A 35 21.11 22.01 103.15
CA GLU A 35 22.28 22.28 102.29
C GLU A 35 22.63 21.07 101.41
N HIS A 36 22.56 19.86 101.97
CA HIS A 36 22.79 18.62 101.23
C HIS A 36 21.68 18.35 100.19
N LEU A 37 20.41 18.62 100.53
CA LEU A 37 19.28 18.53 99.60
C LEU A 37 19.39 19.56 98.49
N LYS A 38 19.80 20.79 98.79
CA LYS A 38 20.06 21.82 97.77
C LYS A 38 21.20 21.42 96.84
N ALA A 39 22.30 20.90 97.38
CA ALA A 39 23.41 20.40 96.58
C ALA A 39 22.98 19.24 95.66
N LYS A 40 22.21 18.27 96.18
CA LYS A 40 21.65 17.17 95.38
C LYS A 40 20.64 17.65 94.34
N GLN A 41 19.79 18.61 94.66
CA GLN A 41 18.86 19.20 93.70
C GLN A 41 19.60 19.94 92.59
N GLN A 42 20.68 20.64 92.93
CA GLN A 42 21.51 21.32 91.95
C GLN A 42 22.27 20.33 91.06
N GLU A 43 22.87 19.28 91.62
CA GLU A 43 23.52 18.21 90.87
C GLU A 43 22.54 17.44 89.96
N LEU A 44 21.33 17.16 90.45
CA LEU A 44 20.26 16.58 89.64
C LEU A 44 19.80 17.54 88.54
N ALA A 45 19.65 18.83 88.82
CA ALA A 45 19.29 19.82 87.81
C ALA A 45 20.39 19.97 86.73
N GLU A 46 21.66 19.95 87.13
CA GLU A 46 22.80 20.03 86.21
C GLU A 46 22.93 18.76 85.36
N SER A 47 22.80 17.57 85.95
CA SER A 47 22.84 16.28 85.23
C SER A 47 21.62 16.09 84.32
N LEU A 48 20.42 16.50 84.74
CA LEU A 48 19.23 16.53 83.88
C LEU A 48 19.41 17.55 82.76
N GLY A 49 19.97 18.73 83.03
CA GLY A 49 20.28 19.74 82.03
C GLY A 49 21.26 19.21 80.96
N GLN A 50 22.33 18.55 81.38
CA GLN A 50 23.31 17.92 80.49
C GLN A 50 22.70 16.76 79.68
N SER A 51 21.90 15.91 80.33
CA SER A 51 21.19 14.80 79.68
C SER A 51 20.21 15.29 78.61
N ILE A 52 19.41 16.30 78.93
CA ILE A 52 18.47 16.91 77.97
C ILE A 52 19.22 17.58 76.83
N ALA A 53 20.30 18.32 77.11
CA ALA A 53 21.13 18.92 76.08
C ALA A 53 21.76 17.87 75.15
N ALA A 54 22.31 16.79 75.70
CA ALA A 54 22.88 15.68 74.95
C ALA A 54 21.82 14.94 74.12
N ALA A 55 20.63 14.70 74.67
CA ALA A 55 19.51 14.10 73.94
C ALA A 55 19.02 15.00 72.81
N TYR A 56 18.95 16.31 73.04
CA TYR A 56 18.59 17.30 72.03
C TYR A 56 19.64 17.37 70.91
N GLU A 57 20.93 17.37 71.25
CA GLU A 57 22.01 17.37 70.29
C GLU A 57 22.04 16.08 69.46
N ALA A 58 21.87 14.91 70.09
CA ALA A 58 21.75 13.64 69.40
C ALA A 58 20.54 13.59 68.46
N SER A 59 19.40 14.15 68.87
CA SER A 59 18.21 14.29 68.01
C SER A 59 18.49 15.20 66.80
N ARG A 60 19.16 16.34 67.03
CA ARG A 60 19.55 17.27 65.96
C ARG A 60 20.50 16.61 64.96
N GLN A 61 21.49 15.87 65.43
CA GLN A 61 22.42 15.12 64.57
C GLN A 61 21.69 14.05 63.75
N ARG A 62 20.76 13.30 64.36
CA ARG A 62 19.93 12.32 63.65
C ARG A 62 19.06 12.95 62.56
N LEU A 63 18.45 14.11 62.84
CA LEU A 63 17.65 14.85 61.85
C LEU A 63 18.51 15.39 60.70
N GLN A 64 19.72 15.87 60.99
CA GLN A 64 20.67 16.29 59.96
C GLN A 64 21.09 15.13 59.07
N PHE A 65 21.43 13.98 59.67
CA PHE A 65 21.76 12.77 58.95
C PHE A 65 20.58 12.28 58.08
N ALA A 66 19.38 12.20 58.64
CA ALA A 66 18.18 11.79 57.91
C ALA A 66 17.87 12.72 56.72
N ARG A 67 18.07 14.03 56.88
CA ARG A 67 17.92 15.00 55.78
C ARG A 67 18.94 14.76 54.67
N GLU A 68 20.19 14.49 55.03
CA GLU A 68 21.24 14.24 54.03
C GLU A 68 21.02 12.92 53.29
N VAL A 69 20.64 11.86 53.99
CA VAL A 69 20.23 10.58 53.38
C VAL A 69 19.03 10.78 52.45
N LEU A 70 18.02 11.54 52.87
CA LEU A 70 16.85 11.84 52.03
C LEU A 70 17.23 12.65 50.78
N ARG A 71 18.17 13.60 50.91
CA ARG A 71 18.69 14.38 49.79
C ARG A 71 19.42 13.49 48.79
N GLN A 72 20.32 12.63 49.26
CA GLN A 72 21.10 11.70 48.43
C GLN A 72 20.20 10.71 47.70
N THR A 73 19.30 10.03 48.43
CA THR A 73 18.33 9.09 47.84
C THR A 73 17.41 9.77 46.82
N LYS A 74 16.97 11.01 47.07
CA LYS A 74 16.22 11.80 46.08
C LYS A 74 17.06 12.05 44.82
N GLU A 75 18.31 12.48 44.96
CA GLU A 75 19.19 12.76 43.82
C GLU A 75 19.52 11.50 43.02
N GLU A 76 19.73 10.36 43.69
CA GLU A 76 19.94 9.06 43.05
C GLU A 76 18.68 8.60 42.31
N ALA A 77 17.50 8.75 42.92
CA ALA A 77 16.23 8.42 42.28
C ALA A 77 15.97 9.29 41.05
N ILE A 78 16.24 10.61 41.12
CA ILE A 78 16.13 11.52 39.98
C ILE A 78 17.06 11.08 38.85
N ARG A 79 18.35 10.85 39.14
CA ARG A 79 19.33 10.38 38.14
C ARG A 79 18.93 9.04 37.52
N GLY A 80 18.43 8.11 38.33
CA GLY A 80 17.93 6.83 37.87
C GLY A 80 16.73 6.96 36.91
N LEU A 81 15.78 7.84 37.24
CA LEU A 81 14.61 8.12 36.41
C LEU A 81 14.99 8.84 35.11
N GLU A 82 15.90 9.82 35.17
CA GLU A 82 16.41 10.52 33.98
C GLU A 82 17.07 9.55 33.00
N GLN A 83 17.92 8.63 33.49
CA GLN A 83 18.53 7.60 32.65
C GLN A 83 17.50 6.64 32.05
N GLN A 84 16.47 6.26 32.81
CA GLN A 84 15.40 5.42 32.29
C GLN A 84 14.58 6.14 31.21
N LEU A 85 14.29 7.43 31.42
CA LEU A 85 13.57 8.26 30.47
C LEU A 85 14.37 8.45 29.18
N GLU A 86 15.67 8.71 29.27
CA GLU A 86 16.56 8.82 28.11
C GLU A 86 16.63 7.50 27.33
N ARG A 87 16.77 6.36 28.01
CA ARG A 87 16.73 5.03 27.37
C ARG A 87 15.40 4.76 26.68
N ALA A 88 14.29 5.09 27.34
CA ALA A 88 12.96 4.93 26.76
C ALA A 88 12.77 5.82 25.52
N GLN A 89 13.25 7.07 25.56
CA GLN A 89 13.26 7.97 24.41
C GLN A 89 14.08 7.40 23.25
N MET A 90 15.30 6.95 23.50
CA MET A 90 16.13 6.32 22.46
C MET A 90 15.47 5.07 21.85
N GLN A 91 14.79 4.26 22.67
CA GLN A 91 14.05 3.10 22.19
C GLN A 91 12.85 3.50 21.32
N LEU A 92 12.09 4.51 21.74
CA LEU A 92 10.97 5.05 20.96
C LEU A 92 11.43 5.65 19.64
N ASP A 93 12.52 6.42 19.62
CA ASP A 93 13.09 6.99 18.39
C ASP A 93 13.56 5.89 17.44
N THR A 94 14.19 4.84 17.98
CA THR A 94 14.62 3.69 17.17
C THR A 94 13.43 2.94 16.59
N LEU A 95 12.37 2.73 17.37
CA LEU A 95 11.14 2.10 16.91
C LEU A 95 10.42 2.96 15.86
N ALA A 96 10.36 4.27 16.06
CA ALA A 96 9.76 5.20 15.11
C ALA A 96 10.48 5.15 13.76
N ARG A 97 11.82 5.20 13.75
CA ARG A 97 12.63 5.06 12.52
C ARG A 97 12.39 3.72 11.82
N ARG A 98 12.39 2.61 12.57
CA ARG A 98 12.12 1.28 12.00
C ARG A 98 10.71 1.16 11.42
N LEU A 99 9.72 1.76 12.05
CA LEU A 99 8.35 1.78 11.53
C LEU A 99 8.24 2.62 10.26
N GLU A 100 8.92 3.76 10.20
CA GLU A 100 8.97 4.60 9.00
C GLU A 100 9.65 3.88 7.83
N GLU A 101 10.81 3.25 8.07
CA GLU A 101 11.51 2.42 7.07
C GLU A 101 10.63 1.26 6.59
N ALA A 102 9.99 0.53 7.51
CA ALA A 102 9.10 -0.58 7.17
C ALA A 102 7.88 -0.11 6.37
N ALA A 103 7.27 1.02 6.74
CA ALA A 103 6.15 1.61 6.03
C ALA A 103 6.56 2.05 4.61
N HIS A 104 7.75 2.66 4.48
CA HIS A 104 8.30 3.04 3.18
C HIS A 104 8.54 1.81 2.30
N SER A 105 9.21 0.79 2.82
CA SER A 105 9.46 -0.47 2.11
C SER A 105 8.16 -1.18 1.70
N ALA A 106 7.15 -1.21 2.56
CA ALA A 106 5.86 -1.81 2.25
C ALA A 106 5.12 -1.04 1.15
N LYS A 107 5.19 0.30 1.18
CA LYS A 107 4.63 1.17 0.14
C LYS A 107 5.32 0.90 -1.20
N GLU A 108 6.65 0.88 -1.25
CA GLU A 108 7.41 0.60 -2.47
C GLU A 108 7.10 -0.79 -3.04
N ALA A 109 7.08 -1.82 -2.19
CA ALA A 109 6.72 -3.19 -2.60
C ALA A 109 5.30 -3.25 -3.17
N SER A 110 4.35 -2.54 -2.55
CA SER A 110 2.97 -2.48 -3.03
C SER A 110 2.85 -1.76 -4.38
N VAL A 111 3.54 -0.63 -4.55
CA VAL A 111 3.58 0.11 -5.83
C VAL A 111 4.21 -0.73 -6.94
N ASN A 112 5.32 -1.42 -6.65
CA ASN A 112 5.97 -2.31 -7.62
C ASN A 112 5.08 -3.50 -7.99
N THR A 113 4.39 -4.09 -7.02
CA THR A 113 3.41 -5.16 -7.25
C THR A 113 2.26 -4.65 -8.13
N ALA A 114 1.70 -3.48 -7.82
CA ALA A 114 0.64 -2.87 -8.62
C ALA A 114 1.08 -2.62 -10.07
N ARG A 115 2.28 -2.06 -10.28
CA ARG A 115 2.86 -1.87 -11.62
C ARG A 115 3.08 -3.19 -12.37
N ASN A 116 3.51 -4.24 -11.69
CA ASN A 116 3.67 -5.56 -12.30
C ASN A 116 2.32 -6.16 -12.72
N VAL A 117 1.29 -6.01 -11.89
CA VAL A 117 -0.09 -6.43 -12.22
C VAL A 117 -0.63 -5.62 -13.40
N GLU A 118 -0.42 -4.30 -13.41
CA GLU A 118 -0.84 -3.41 -14.50
C GLU A 118 -0.23 -3.85 -15.84
N ARG A 119 1.09 -4.06 -15.91
CA ARG A 119 1.76 -4.57 -17.12
C ARG A 119 1.22 -5.95 -17.54
N ALA A 120 0.94 -6.84 -16.60
CA ALA A 120 0.39 -8.17 -16.90
C ALA A 120 -1.04 -8.07 -17.47
N ILE A 121 -1.86 -7.16 -16.96
CA ILE A 121 -3.20 -6.87 -17.48
C ILE A 121 -3.10 -6.29 -18.89
N GLU A 122 -2.20 -5.33 -19.13
CA GLU A 122 -1.97 -4.73 -20.45
C GLU A 122 -1.63 -5.78 -21.51
N VAL A 123 -0.69 -6.69 -21.21
CA VAL A 123 -0.34 -7.81 -22.10
C VAL A 123 -1.57 -8.70 -22.37
N ARG A 124 -2.38 -8.98 -21.34
CA ARG A 124 -3.59 -9.79 -21.49
C ARG A 124 -4.64 -9.11 -22.36
N VAL A 125 -4.83 -7.80 -22.20
CA VAL A 125 -5.77 -7.00 -23.03
C VAL A 125 -5.33 -7.05 -24.49
N ARG A 126 -4.06 -6.77 -24.78
CA ARG A 126 -3.50 -6.86 -26.15
C ARG A 126 -3.71 -8.24 -26.77
N ARG A 127 -3.49 -9.32 -26.01
CA ARG A 127 -3.78 -10.70 -26.46
C ARG A 127 -5.26 -10.96 -26.75
N ILE A 128 -6.17 -10.42 -25.94
CA ILE A 128 -7.61 -10.55 -26.17
C ILE A 128 -8.03 -9.79 -27.43
N GLU A 129 -7.53 -8.58 -27.62
CA GLU A 129 -7.79 -7.77 -28.81
C GLU A 129 -7.26 -8.44 -30.08
N ALA A 130 -6.01 -8.91 -30.06
CA ALA A 130 -5.42 -9.66 -31.16
C ALA A 130 -6.24 -10.92 -31.49
N ARG A 131 -6.68 -11.67 -30.47
CA ARG A 131 -7.55 -12.84 -30.66
C ARG A 131 -8.89 -12.45 -31.30
N ALA A 132 -9.49 -11.33 -30.89
CA ALA A 132 -10.73 -10.85 -31.50
C ALA A 132 -10.53 -10.48 -32.98
N MET A 133 -9.40 -9.84 -33.32
CA MET A 133 -9.03 -9.55 -34.70
C MET A 133 -8.85 -10.83 -35.53
N LEU A 134 -8.15 -11.83 -35.00
CA LEU A 134 -7.98 -13.13 -35.67
C LEU A 134 -9.30 -13.88 -35.86
N LEU A 135 -10.22 -13.83 -34.89
CA LEU A 135 -11.56 -14.40 -35.04
C LEU A 135 -12.37 -13.69 -36.12
N ARG A 136 -12.27 -12.36 -36.22
CA ARG A 136 -12.89 -11.58 -37.30
C ARG A 136 -12.27 -11.92 -38.65
N ALA A 137 -10.94 -12.04 -38.74
CA ALA A 137 -10.24 -12.46 -39.94
C ALA A 137 -10.72 -13.85 -40.41
N LYS A 138 -10.81 -14.81 -39.48
CA LYS A 138 -11.36 -16.15 -39.78
C LYS A 138 -12.78 -16.08 -40.32
N ALA A 139 -13.66 -15.28 -39.71
CA ALA A 139 -15.03 -15.12 -40.19
C ALA A 139 -15.07 -14.52 -41.61
N LYS A 140 -14.22 -13.52 -41.90
CA LYS A 140 -14.08 -12.93 -43.24
C LYS A 140 -13.58 -13.94 -44.26
N THR A 141 -12.59 -14.77 -43.92
CA THR A 141 -12.12 -15.87 -44.79
C THR A 141 -13.23 -16.88 -45.08
N THR A 142 -14.05 -17.26 -44.08
CA THR A 142 -15.20 -18.16 -44.30
C THR A 142 -16.26 -17.53 -45.22
N LEU A 143 -16.52 -16.22 -45.07
CA LEU A 143 -17.40 -15.50 -45.97
C LEU A 143 -16.83 -15.42 -47.39
N ALA A 144 -15.52 -15.25 -47.54
CA ALA A 144 -14.86 -15.26 -48.83
C ALA A 144 -15.04 -16.61 -49.54
N VAL A 145 -14.90 -17.73 -48.82
CA VAL A 145 -15.18 -19.08 -49.37
C VAL A 145 -16.61 -19.19 -49.89
N THR A 146 -17.59 -18.67 -49.12
CA THR A 146 -19.00 -18.64 -49.54
C THR A 146 -19.24 -17.73 -50.75
N ALA A 147 -18.49 -16.63 -50.89
CA ALA A 147 -18.59 -15.73 -52.04
C ALA A 147 -17.97 -16.38 -53.29
N THR A 148 -16.82 -17.04 -53.15
CA THR A 148 -16.19 -17.81 -54.23
C THR A 148 -17.10 -18.92 -54.76
N SER A 149 -17.80 -19.65 -53.89
CA SER A 149 -18.73 -20.71 -54.33
C SER A 149 -19.94 -20.17 -55.10
N LYS A 150 -20.33 -18.91 -54.86
CA LYS A 150 -21.36 -18.18 -55.60
C LYS A 150 -20.83 -17.46 -56.85
N GLN A 151 -19.56 -17.67 -57.20
CA GLN A 151 -18.85 -16.98 -58.29
C GLN A 151 -18.79 -15.44 -58.14
N ASP A 152 -19.02 -14.91 -56.93
CA ASP A 152 -18.82 -13.49 -56.62
C ASP A 152 -17.35 -13.27 -56.21
N LEU A 153 -16.47 -13.32 -57.22
CA LEU A 153 -15.02 -13.33 -57.02
C LEU A 153 -14.49 -11.96 -56.56
N ALA A 154 -15.12 -10.86 -56.99
CA ALA A 154 -14.76 -9.52 -56.52
C ALA A 154 -15.02 -9.36 -55.01
N ARG A 155 -16.17 -9.87 -54.52
CA ARG A 155 -16.47 -9.85 -53.09
C ARG A 155 -15.56 -10.79 -52.30
N ALA A 156 -15.26 -11.97 -52.84
CA ALA A 156 -14.34 -12.91 -52.21
C ALA A 156 -12.94 -12.29 -52.01
N GLU A 157 -12.42 -11.62 -53.03
CA GLU A 157 -11.13 -10.91 -52.97
C GLU A 157 -11.13 -9.80 -51.91
N GLN A 158 -12.17 -8.96 -51.89
CA GLN A 158 -12.31 -7.91 -50.87
C GLN A 158 -12.27 -8.49 -49.46
N LEU A 159 -13.03 -9.56 -49.21
CA LEU A 159 -13.09 -10.21 -47.89
C LEU A 159 -11.74 -10.82 -47.48
N LEU A 160 -10.96 -11.35 -48.42
CA LEU A 160 -9.61 -11.85 -48.14
C LEU A 160 -8.61 -10.73 -47.81
N ARG A 161 -8.71 -9.58 -48.49
CA ARG A 161 -7.89 -8.39 -48.15
C ARG A 161 -8.21 -7.86 -46.75
N GLU A 162 -9.50 -7.72 -46.43
CA GLU A 162 -9.94 -7.32 -45.08
C GLU A 162 -9.47 -8.32 -44.01
N ALA A 163 -9.46 -9.62 -44.32
CA ALA A 163 -8.91 -10.63 -43.42
C ALA A 163 -7.39 -10.47 -43.22
N ALA A 164 -6.65 -10.14 -44.27
CA ALA A 164 -5.20 -9.91 -44.18
C ALA A 164 -4.85 -8.67 -43.34
N GLU A 165 -5.61 -7.58 -43.48
CA GLU A 165 -5.46 -6.38 -42.64
C GLU A 165 -5.70 -6.69 -41.16
N LEU A 166 -6.75 -7.45 -40.84
CA LEU A 166 -7.03 -7.87 -39.46
C LEU A 166 -5.93 -8.77 -38.88
N VAL A 167 -5.32 -9.64 -39.69
CA VAL A 167 -4.17 -10.45 -39.28
C VAL A 167 -2.95 -9.58 -39.00
N LEU A 168 -2.71 -8.55 -39.83
CA LEU A 168 -1.62 -7.60 -39.62
C LEU A 168 -1.83 -6.77 -38.33
N SER A 169 -3.02 -6.20 -38.13
CA SER A 169 -3.33 -5.46 -36.90
C SER A 169 -3.23 -6.35 -35.65
N GLY A 170 -3.65 -7.62 -35.75
CA GLY A 170 -3.50 -8.58 -34.67
C GLY A 170 -2.04 -8.93 -34.36
N HIS A 171 -1.18 -8.98 -35.39
CA HIS A 171 0.26 -9.16 -35.24
C HIS A 171 0.91 -7.95 -34.56
N ASP A 172 0.55 -6.74 -34.97
CA ASP A 172 1.13 -5.50 -34.42
C ASP A 172 0.81 -5.33 -32.92
N LEU A 173 -0.39 -5.75 -32.49
CA LEU A 173 -0.75 -5.80 -31.06
C LEU A 173 0.10 -6.78 -30.24
N LEU A 174 0.66 -7.81 -30.90
CA LEU A 174 1.46 -8.87 -30.31
C LEU A 174 2.95 -8.74 -30.64
N ASN A 175 3.42 -7.60 -31.14
CA ASN A 175 4.80 -7.44 -31.62
C ASN A 175 5.88 -7.72 -30.54
N ASP A 176 5.51 -7.61 -29.26
CA ASP A 176 6.40 -7.95 -28.13
C ASP A 176 6.45 -9.47 -27.82
N ASP A 177 5.62 -10.28 -28.46
CA ASP A 177 5.41 -11.71 -28.19
C ASP A 177 5.85 -12.58 -29.39
N HIS A 178 7.16 -12.73 -29.54
CA HIS A 178 7.81 -13.48 -30.64
C HIS A 178 7.44 -14.96 -30.74
N ALA A 179 6.72 -15.51 -29.75
CA ALA A 179 6.30 -16.91 -29.77
C ALA A 179 5.38 -17.23 -30.96
N ASN A 180 4.73 -16.23 -31.55
CA ASN A 180 3.71 -16.42 -32.59
C ASN A 180 4.13 -15.94 -33.98
N ASP A 181 5.32 -15.34 -34.15
CA ASP A 181 5.73 -14.69 -35.40
C ASP A 181 5.67 -15.65 -36.60
N GLN A 182 6.14 -16.89 -36.42
CA GLN A 182 6.09 -17.91 -37.47
C GLN A 182 4.66 -18.26 -37.91
N LEU A 183 3.70 -18.29 -36.97
CA LEU A 183 2.30 -18.57 -37.27
C LEU A 183 1.66 -17.42 -38.03
N PHE A 184 1.96 -16.17 -37.64
CA PHE A 184 1.51 -14.99 -38.36
C PHE A 184 2.06 -14.94 -39.78
N GLU A 185 3.36 -15.21 -39.97
CA GLU A 185 3.97 -15.24 -41.30
C GLU A 185 3.43 -16.38 -42.18
N SER A 186 3.11 -17.54 -41.58
CA SER A 186 2.41 -18.60 -42.31
C SER A 186 1.01 -18.17 -42.73
N MET A 187 0.26 -17.49 -41.85
CA MET A 187 -1.11 -17.06 -42.13
C MET A 187 -1.15 -15.93 -43.17
N LYS A 188 -0.21 -14.98 -43.13
CA LYS A 188 -0.04 -13.93 -44.15
C LYS A 188 0.22 -14.56 -45.52
N ARG A 189 1.15 -15.51 -45.61
CA ARG A 189 1.45 -16.25 -46.86
C ARG A 189 0.21 -17.00 -47.39
N SER A 190 -0.52 -17.69 -46.53
CA SER A 190 -1.76 -18.40 -46.91
C SER A 190 -2.84 -17.45 -47.43
N LEU A 191 -3.06 -16.31 -46.79
CA LEU A 191 -4.03 -15.30 -47.24
C LEU A 191 -3.62 -14.66 -48.57
N HIS A 192 -2.34 -14.37 -48.75
CA HIS A 192 -1.82 -13.86 -50.01
C HIS A 192 -2.00 -14.88 -51.16
N SER A 193 -1.65 -16.14 -50.91
CA SER A 193 -1.86 -17.22 -51.87
C SER A 193 -3.34 -17.43 -52.22
N ALA A 194 -4.25 -17.36 -51.24
CA ALA A 194 -5.69 -17.46 -51.48
C ALA A 194 -6.22 -16.29 -52.31
N THR A 195 -5.74 -15.07 -52.03
CA THR A 195 -6.11 -13.86 -52.79
C THR A 195 -5.66 -13.98 -54.24
N ALA A 196 -4.43 -14.42 -54.50
CA ALA A 196 -3.91 -14.65 -55.84
C ALA A 196 -4.71 -15.72 -56.60
N ALA A 197 -5.12 -16.80 -55.92
CA ALA A 197 -5.94 -17.84 -56.54
C ALA A 197 -7.33 -17.33 -56.97
N VAL A 198 -7.99 -16.50 -56.15
CA VAL A 198 -9.29 -15.88 -56.49
C VAL A 198 -9.14 -14.93 -57.69
N GLN A 199 -8.08 -14.12 -57.71
CA GLN A 199 -7.78 -13.23 -58.84
C GLN A 199 -7.56 -14.01 -60.14
N GLN A 200 -6.78 -15.11 -60.09
CA GLN A 200 -6.55 -15.97 -61.25
C GLN A 200 -7.85 -16.60 -61.75
N GLN A 201 -8.71 -17.08 -60.85
CA GLN A 201 -10.01 -17.63 -61.22
C GLN A 201 -10.90 -16.58 -61.90
N ALA A 202 -10.88 -15.33 -61.41
CA ALA A 202 -11.64 -14.24 -62.01
C ALA A 202 -11.15 -13.91 -63.43
N GLN A 203 -9.83 -13.91 -63.64
CA GLN A 203 -9.24 -13.72 -64.96
C GLN A 203 -9.62 -14.86 -65.91
N ASN A 204 -9.56 -16.12 -65.46
CA ASN A 204 -9.93 -17.28 -66.28
C ASN A 204 -11.42 -17.29 -66.67
N LEU A 205 -12.31 -16.83 -65.79
CA LEU A 205 -13.74 -16.69 -66.14
C LEU A 205 -13.95 -15.57 -67.16
N ARG A 206 -13.28 -14.43 -66.97
CA ARG A 206 -13.35 -13.29 -67.89
C ARG A 206 -12.88 -13.67 -69.29
N SER A 207 -11.75 -14.39 -69.41
CA SER A 207 -11.22 -14.81 -70.71
C SER A 207 -12.17 -15.77 -71.44
N LYS A 208 -12.82 -16.70 -70.72
CA LYS A 208 -13.81 -17.62 -71.31
C LYS A 208 -15.07 -16.89 -71.81
N ILE A 209 -15.53 -15.87 -71.08
CA ILE A 209 -16.67 -15.05 -71.53
C ILE A 209 -16.29 -14.28 -72.79
N GLU A 210 -15.07 -13.73 -72.85
CA GLU A 210 -14.56 -13.01 -74.01
C GLU A 210 -14.44 -13.93 -75.24
N GLU A 211 -13.98 -15.17 -75.06
CA GLU A 211 -13.97 -16.22 -76.10
C GLU A 211 -15.39 -16.52 -76.60
N VAL A 212 -16.36 -16.74 -75.70
CA VAL A 212 -17.76 -16.99 -76.08
C VAL A 212 -18.37 -15.80 -76.83
N LEU A 213 -18.04 -14.56 -76.43
CA LEU A 213 -18.49 -13.36 -77.14
C LEU A 213 -17.88 -13.29 -78.54
N GLN A 214 -16.58 -13.57 -78.69
CA GLN A 214 -15.92 -13.62 -80.01
C GLN A 214 -16.52 -14.71 -80.90
N GLU A 215 -16.78 -15.92 -80.37
CA GLU A 215 -17.45 -16.99 -81.10
C GLU A 215 -18.88 -16.60 -81.51
N THR A 216 -19.61 -15.90 -80.64
CA THR A 216 -20.96 -15.39 -80.92
C THR A 216 -20.92 -14.33 -82.02
N ASP A 217 -19.98 -13.39 -81.96
CA ASP A 217 -19.78 -12.36 -82.99
C ASP A 217 -19.41 -12.98 -84.35
N HIS A 218 -18.54 -13.99 -84.34
CA HIS A 218 -18.20 -14.75 -85.54
C HIS A 218 -19.41 -15.47 -86.13
N LEU A 219 -20.25 -16.09 -85.29
CA LEU A 219 -21.47 -16.73 -85.73
C LEU A 219 -22.45 -15.72 -86.35
N ILE A 220 -22.66 -14.58 -85.69
CA ILE A 220 -23.52 -13.49 -86.22
C ILE A 220 -22.99 -13.02 -87.57
N SER A 221 -21.70 -12.72 -87.68
CA SER A 221 -21.09 -12.29 -88.96
C SER A 221 -21.22 -13.34 -90.06
N SER A 222 -21.14 -14.64 -89.72
CA SER A 222 -21.34 -15.73 -90.70
C SER A 222 -22.80 -15.81 -91.17
N LEU A 223 -23.76 -15.67 -90.26
CA LEU A 223 -25.19 -15.66 -90.59
C LEU A 223 -25.56 -14.43 -91.42
N GLU A 224 -25.04 -13.25 -91.09
CA GLU A 224 -25.22 -12.03 -91.87
C GLU A 224 -24.64 -12.18 -93.30
N ALA A 225 -23.47 -12.81 -93.43
CA ALA A 225 -22.88 -13.08 -94.74
C ALA A 225 -23.70 -14.09 -95.56
N ASP A 226 -24.21 -15.15 -94.92
CA ASP A 226 -25.07 -16.14 -95.56
C ASP A 226 -26.41 -15.53 -96.00
N GLU A 227 -27.01 -14.65 -95.20
CA GLU A 227 -28.21 -13.90 -95.56
C GLU A 227 -27.96 -12.95 -96.74
N GLN A 228 -26.83 -12.24 -96.73
CA GLN A 228 -26.43 -11.37 -97.84
C GLN A 228 -26.29 -12.18 -99.13
N HIS A 229 -25.60 -13.34 -99.07
CA HIS A 229 -25.46 -14.24 -100.21
C HIS A 229 -26.80 -14.81 -100.71
N ALA A 230 -27.70 -15.19 -99.80
CA ALA A 230 -29.04 -15.65 -100.18
C ALA A 230 -29.84 -14.53 -100.88
N SER A 231 -29.78 -13.31 -100.35
CA SER A 231 -30.46 -12.15 -100.95
C SER A 231 -29.91 -11.76 -102.33
N ASP A 232 -28.59 -11.84 -102.51
CA ASP A 232 -27.94 -11.63 -103.80
C ASP A 232 -28.32 -12.72 -104.80
N HIS A 233 -28.43 -13.98 -104.35
CA HIS A 233 -28.84 -15.09 -105.19
C HIS A 233 -30.30 -14.96 -105.65
N ASP A 234 -31.22 -14.61 -104.75
CA ASP A 234 -32.63 -14.33 -105.10
C ASP A 234 -32.75 -13.12 -106.04
N ALA A 235 -31.96 -12.06 -105.84
CA ALA A 235 -31.93 -10.90 -106.72
C ALA A 235 -31.45 -11.27 -108.14
N THR A 236 -30.43 -12.13 -108.26
CA THR A 236 -29.95 -12.63 -109.56
C THR A 236 -30.96 -13.56 -110.24
N ALA A 237 -31.63 -14.45 -109.49
CA ALA A 237 -32.64 -15.34 -110.03
C ALA A 237 -33.86 -14.57 -110.58
N HIS A 238 -34.32 -13.54 -109.88
CA HIS A 238 -35.40 -12.67 -110.37
C HIS A 238 -34.99 -11.78 -111.56
N ALA A 239 -33.71 -11.42 -111.70
CA ALA A 239 -33.21 -10.72 -112.88
C ALA A 239 -33.24 -11.61 -114.13
N GLU A 240 -32.78 -12.86 -114.02
CA GLU A 240 -32.84 -13.84 -115.13
C GLU A 240 -34.28 -14.19 -115.53
N GLU A 241 -35.21 -14.24 -114.55
CA GLU A 241 -36.61 -14.51 -114.82
C GLU A 241 -37.32 -13.32 -115.49
N ARG A 242 -36.96 -12.07 -115.14
CA ARG A 242 -37.40 -10.88 -115.88
C ARG A 242 -36.91 -10.86 -117.32
N ASP A 243 -35.66 -11.24 -117.55
CA ASP A 243 -35.10 -11.32 -118.91
C ASP A 243 -35.76 -12.43 -119.75
N ARG A 244 -36.19 -13.54 -119.12
CA ARG A 244 -36.97 -14.60 -119.79
C ARG A 244 -38.41 -14.22 -120.12
N VAL A 245 -39.06 -13.37 -119.32
CA VAL A 245 -40.44 -12.90 -119.57
C VAL A 245 -40.47 -11.76 -120.59
N ALA A 246 -39.35 -11.05 -120.80
CA ALA A 246 -39.23 -9.97 -121.77
C ALA A 246 -38.83 -10.42 -123.20
N ALA A 247 -38.47 -11.70 -123.38
CA ALA A 247 -38.13 -12.32 -124.67
C ALA A 247 -39.31 -13.09 -125.28
#